data_AF-A0A0J1HXE2-F1
#
_entry.id   AF-A0A0J1HXE2-F1
#
_cell.length_a   1.000
_cell.length_b   1.000
_cell.length_c   1.000
_cell.angle_alpha   90.00
_cell.angle_beta   90.00
_cell.angle_gamma   90.00
#
_symmetry.space_group_name_H-M   'P 1'
#
loop_
_entity.id
_entity.type
_entity.pdbx_description
1 polymer ?
#
loop_
_entity_poly.entity_id
_entity_poly.type
_entity_poly.pdbx_seq_one_letter_code
_entity_poly.pdbx_strand_id
1 'polypeptide(L)' 'MYMDIIDFEKARKVRRNKERLTTKIQIVERIYIVNGKVNFEVSGEKKVPINLLNKRYKADLHQI' A
#
# COMPACT_ATOMS: atom_id res chain seq x y z
N MET A 1 -28.64 -15.59 23.05
CA MET A 1 -27.82 -14.37 23.14
C MET A 1 -26.45 -14.68 22.58
N TYR A 2 -26.08 -14.10 21.43
CA TYR A 2 -24.70 -14.15 20.94
C TYR A 2 -23.90 -13.06 21.66
N MET A 3 -22.84 -13.43 22.37
CA MET A 3 -21.95 -12.49 23.04
C MET A 3 -20.69 -12.38 22.19
N ASP A 4 -20.54 -11.26 21.46
CA ASP A 4 -19.34 -11.00 20.69
C ASP A 4 -18.19 -10.63 21.63
N ILE A 5 -17.41 -11.66 22.00
CA ILE A 5 -16.21 -11.48 22.80
C ILE A 5 -15.11 -10.91 21.90
N ILE A 6 -14.85 -9.61 22.02
CA ILE A 6 -13.74 -8.96 21.35
C ILE A 6 -12.45 -9.30 22.10
N ASP A 7 -11.70 -10.26 21.56
CA ASP A 7 -10.35 -10.59 22.04
C ASP A 7 -9.38 -9.45 21.70
N PHE A 8 -9.05 -8.66 22.72
CA PHE A 8 -8.15 -7.51 22.60
C PHE A 8 -6.72 -7.91 22.22
N GLU A 9 -6.24 -9.09 22.61
CA GLU A 9 -4.90 -9.56 22.22
C GLU A 9 -4.88 -9.93 20.73
N LYS A 10 -5.91 -10.62 20.26
CA LYS A 10 -6.08 -10.96 18.85
C LYS A 10 -6.22 -9.71 17.99
N ALA A 11 -7.01 -8.72 18.44
CA ALA A 11 -7.14 -7.42 17.77
C ALA A 11 -5.79 -6.67 17.69
N ARG A 12 -4.98 -6.69 18.76
CA ARG A 12 -3.63 -6.10 18.76
C ARG A 12 -2.68 -6.81 17.80
N LYS A 13 -2.69 -8.15 17.74
CA LYS A 13 -1.84 -8.93 16.81
C LYS A 13 -2.17 -8.63 15.36
N VAL A 14 -3.46 -8.58 15.01
CA VAL A 14 -3.91 -8.23 13.64
C VAL A 14 -3.42 -6.83 13.26
N ARG A 15 -3.53 -5.86 14.17
CA ARG A 15 -3.12 -4.48 13.94
C ARG A 15 -1.60 -4.34 13.70
N ARG A 16 -0.77 -5.03 14.50
CA ARG A 16 0.70 -5.06 14.31
C ARG A 16 1.13 -5.73 13.01
N ASN A 17 0.45 -6.82 12.61
CA ASN A 17 0.76 -7.48 11.34
C ASN A 17 0.40 -6.59 10.14
N LYS A 18 -0.70 -5.84 10.23
CA LYS A 18 -1.09 -4.87 9.19
C LYS A 18 -0.09 -3.72 9.05
N GLU A 19 0.53 -3.29 10.15
CA GLU A 19 1.59 -2.26 10.16
C GLU A 19 2.91 -2.72 9.53
N ARG A 20 3.19 -4.03 9.51
CA ARG A 20 4.40 -4.60 8.90
C ARG A 20 4.29 -4.85 7.41
N LEU A 21 3.09 -4.75 6.84
CA LEU A 21 2.91 -4.93 5.41
C LEU A 21 3.61 -3.79 4.68
N THR A 22 4.53 -4.18 3.81
CA THR A 22 5.34 -3.29 2.98
C THR A 22 5.11 -3.67 1.54
N THR A 23 5.04 -2.68 0.67
CA THR A 23 4.94 -2.87 -0.77
C THR A 23 6.09 -2.16 -1.47
N LYS A 24 6.37 -2.54 -2.70
CA LYS A 24 7.36 -1.86 -3.54
C LYS A 24 6.64 -0.84 -4.42
N ILE A 25 7.15 0.38 -4.43
CA ILE A 25 6.71 1.46 -5.34
C ILE A 25 7.85 1.82 -6.27
N GLN A 26 7.54 2.14 -7.52
CA GLN A 26 8.52 2.64 -8.47
C GLN A 26 8.87 4.10 -8.15
N ILE A 27 10.15 4.43 -8.19
CA ILE A 27 10.64 5.81 -8.09
C ILE A 27 10.68 6.38 -9.50
N VAL A 28 9.82 7.36 -9.75
CA VAL A 28 9.82 8.10 -11.01
C VAL A 28 10.90 9.17 -10.95
N GLU A 29 11.82 9.15 -11.90
CA GLU A 29 12.92 10.11 -12.03
C GLU A 29 12.53 11.30 -12.91
N ARG A 30 11.80 11.04 -14.00
CA ARG A 30 11.38 12.06 -14.96
C ARG A 30 9.98 11.77 -15.47
N ILE A 31 9.22 12.84 -15.68
CA ILE A 31 7.91 12.81 -16.34
C ILE A 31 8.01 13.72 -17.57
N TYR A 32 7.60 13.23 -18.74
CA TYR A 32 7.70 13.97 -19.99
C TYR A 32 6.54 13.61 -20.93
N ILE A 33 6.31 14.46 -21.94
CA ILE A 33 5.20 14.28 -22.89
C ILE A 33 5.78 13.99 -24.27
N VAL A 34 5.34 12.89 -24.88
CA VAL A 34 5.68 12.51 -26.26
C VAL A 34 4.39 12.30 -27.02
N ASN A 35 4.18 13.06 -28.11
CA ASN A 35 2.98 12.96 -28.95
C ASN A 35 1.67 13.08 -28.15
N GLY A 36 1.62 14.01 -27.19
CA GLY A 36 0.46 14.22 -26.32
C GLY A 36 0.23 13.14 -25.26
N LYS A 37 1.09 12.11 -25.18
CA LYS A 37 1.04 11.07 -24.15
C LYS A 37 2.04 11.37 -23.04
N VAL A 38 1.58 11.26 -21.79
CA VAL A 38 2.43 11.35 -20.60
C VAL A 38 3.23 10.04 -20.48
N ASN A 39 4.55 10.17 -20.47
CA ASN A 39 5.50 9.10 -20.24
C ASN A 39 6.33 9.43 -19.00
N PHE A 40 6.94 8.40 -18.41
CA PHE A 40 7.80 8.58 -17.26
C PHE A 40 8.94 7.55 -17.25
N GLU A 41 10.09 7.96 -16.73
CA GLU A 41 11.25 7.10 -16.50
C GLU A 41 11.30 6.69 -15.04
N VAL A 42 11.55 5.41 -14.81
CA VAL A 42 11.65 4.80 -13.47
C VAL A 42 13.10 4.46 -13.20
N SER A 43 13.62 4.89 -12.06
CA SER A 43 15.03 4.67 -11.69
C SER A 43 15.25 3.57 -10.66
N GLY A 44 14.16 3.04 -10.10
CA GLY A 44 14.23 1.91 -9.21
C GLY A 44 12.94 1.67 -8.46
N GLU A 45 13.02 0.76 -7.49
CA GLU A 45 11.91 0.41 -6.61
C GLU A 45 12.28 0.75 -5.16
N LYS A 46 11.32 1.30 -4.42
CA LYS A 46 11.44 1.56 -2.99
C LYS A 46 10.43 0.74 -2.21
N LYS A 47 10.90 0.07 -1.16
CA LYS A 47 10.03 -0.63 -0.22
C LYS A 47 9.45 0.38 0.77
N VAL A 48 8.13 0.50 0.82
CA VAL A 48 7.41 1.43 1.71
C VAL A 48 6.33 0.69 2.51
N PRO A 49 6.09 1.08 3.77
CA PRO A 49 4.95 0.61 4.54
C PRO A 49 3.63 0.93 3.83
N ILE A 50 2.75 -0.06 3.67
CA ILE A 50 1.44 0.11 3.03
C ILE A 50 0.60 1.15 3.77
N ASN A 51 0.82 1.30 5.08
CA ASN A 51 0.11 2.30 5.88
C ASN A 51 0.34 3.75 5.43
N LEU A 52 1.49 4.06 4.81
CA LEU A 52 1.81 5.38 4.26
C LEU A 52 1.13 5.64 2.91
N LEU A 53 0.60 4.60 2.26
CA LEU A 53 -0.09 4.75 0.98
C LEU A 53 -1.53 5.20 1.19
N ASN A 54 -2.00 6.07 0.29
CA ASN A 54 -3.38 6.58 0.30
C ASN A 54 -4.41 5.46 0.10
N LYS A 55 -5.63 5.67 0.58
CA LYS A 55 -6.73 4.68 0.51
C LYS A 55 -6.98 4.12 -0.89
N ARG A 56 -6.77 4.92 -1.96
CA ARG A 56 -6.87 4.46 -3.35
C ARG A 56 -5.86 3.35 -3.67
N TYR A 57 -4.58 3.52 -3.33
CA TYR A 57 -3.55 2.49 -3.54
C TYR A 57 -3.73 1.24 -2.67
N LYS A 58 -4.41 1.37 -1.52
CA LYS A 58 -4.77 0.22 -0.68
C LYS A 58 -5.86 -0.64 -1.31
N ALA A 59 -6.76 -0.06 -2.11
CA ALA A 59 -7.84 -0.80 -2.77
C ALA A 59 -7.30 -1.69 -3.91
N ASP A 60 -6.34 -1.19 -4.68
CA ASP A 60 -5.76 -1.93 -5.81
C ASP A 60 -4.88 -3.11 -5.37
N LEU A 61 -4.31 -3.06 -4.16
CA LEU A 61 -3.52 -4.16 -3.56
C LEU A 61 -4.38 -5.32 -3.04
N HIS A 62 -5.69 -5.13 -2.88
CA HIS A 62 -6.62 -6.15 -2.37
C HIS A 62 -7.43 -6.86 -3.47
N GLN A 63 -7.13 -6.61 -4.75
CA GLN A 63 -7.76 -7.28 -5.90
C GLN A 63 -6.92 -8.42 -6.52
N ILE A 64 -5.91 -8.93 -5.79
CA ILE A 64 -5.10 -10.09 -6.19
C ILE A 64 -5.24 -11.20 -5.15
#